data_AF-A0A965KMF3-F1
#
_entry.id   AF-A0A965KMF3-F1
#
_cell.length_a   1.000
_cell.length_b   1.000
_cell.length_c   1.000
_cell.angle_alpha   90.00
_cell.angle_beta   90.00
_cell.angle_gamma   90.00
#
_symmetry.space_group_name_H-M   'P 1'
#
loop_
_entity.id
_entity.type
_entity.pdbx_description
1 polymer ?
#
loop_
_entity_poly.entity_id
_entity_poly.type
_entity_poly.pdbx_seq_one_letter_code
_entity_poly.pdbx_strand_id
1 'polypeptide(L)'
;QVWGTEVARRSFHDDIWIAALENKLRKTTDDVVISDCRFPNEIKSIRNAGGIVIRVVRGPEPAWYDAALSLNRGPVGNITWALSREQLERSKVHASETAWIGTKFDAVIDNNADGLDRLYSQIKDLVLAHQAPKDGPSV
;
A
#
# COMPACT_ATOMS: atom_id res chain seq x y z
N GLN A 1 -4.73 14.35 14.37
CA GLN A 1 -6.03 14.35 13.66
C GLN A 1 -7.05 13.65 14.55
N VAL A 2 -8.12 14.33 14.99
CA VAL A 2 -9.16 13.74 15.87
C VAL A 2 -10.55 13.78 15.21
N TRP A 3 -10.65 14.22 13.95
CA TRP A 3 -11.91 14.25 13.23
C TRP A 3 -11.72 13.53 11.89
N GLY A 4 -12.22 12.30 11.83
CA GLY A 4 -12.18 11.45 10.63
C GLY A 4 -12.04 9.96 10.91
N THR A 5 -11.45 9.56 12.05
CA THR A 5 -11.02 8.17 12.21
C THR A 5 -11.92 7.28 13.08
N GLU A 6 -12.63 7.82 14.07
CA GLU A 6 -13.28 6.95 15.06
C GLU A 6 -14.76 6.66 14.77
N VAL A 7 -15.50 7.61 14.16
CA VAL A 7 -16.96 7.51 14.01
C VAL A 7 -17.39 6.83 12.71
N ALA A 8 -16.61 6.97 11.62
CA ALA A 8 -16.94 6.34 10.35
C ALA A 8 -16.37 4.92 10.19
N ARG A 9 -15.46 4.49 11.07
CA ARG A 9 -14.77 3.20 11.01
C ARG A 9 -15.59 1.98 11.45
N ARG A 10 -16.71 2.17 12.15
CA ARG A 10 -17.50 1.03 12.67
C ARG A 10 -18.72 0.67 11.85
N SER A 11 -19.15 1.46 10.85
CA SER A 11 -20.38 1.12 10.12
C SER A 11 -20.49 1.58 8.66
N PHE A 12 -19.61 2.42 8.10
CA PHE A 12 -19.92 3.05 6.80
C PHE A 12 -18.80 3.21 5.75
N HIS A 13 -17.51 2.91 6.00
CA HIS A 13 -16.46 3.39 5.07
C HIS A 13 -15.49 2.43 4.39
N ASP A 14 -15.37 1.16 4.75
CA ASP A 14 -14.45 0.29 4.00
C ASP A 14 -15.06 -0.21 2.68
N ASP A 15 -16.32 -0.65 2.72
CA ASP A 15 -16.95 -1.24 1.54
C ASP A 15 -17.44 -0.18 0.54
N ILE A 16 -17.73 1.05 0.96
CA ILE A 16 -18.26 2.08 0.05
C ILE A 16 -17.18 2.58 -0.91
N TRP A 17 -15.98 2.89 -0.41
CA TRP A 17 -14.87 3.34 -1.27
C TRP A 17 -14.37 2.21 -2.16
N ILE A 18 -14.30 0.99 -1.63
CA ILE A 18 -13.96 -0.20 -2.41
C ILE A 18 -15.02 -0.48 -3.47
N ALA A 19 -16.31 -0.47 -3.13
CA ALA A 19 -17.39 -0.72 -4.10
C ALA A 19 -17.48 0.39 -5.16
N ALA A 20 -17.26 1.65 -4.79
CA ALA A 20 -17.19 2.76 -5.73
C ALA A 20 -15.99 2.63 -6.67
N LEU A 21 -14.82 2.26 -6.13
CA LEU A 21 -13.61 1.98 -6.90
C LEU A 21 -13.84 0.80 -7.85
N GLU A 22 -14.36 -0.33 -7.39
CA GLU A 22 -14.65 -1.52 -8.19
C GLU A 22 -15.70 -1.26 -9.29
N ASN A 23 -16.72 -0.45 -9.00
CA ASN A 23 -17.70 -0.05 -10.01
C ASN A 23 -17.07 0.83 -11.10
N LYS A 24 -16.11 1.69 -10.74
CA LYS A 24 -15.36 2.50 -11.71
C LYS A 24 -14.39 1.66 -12.52
N LEU A 25 -13.61 0.79 -11.88
CA LEU A 25 -12.67 -0.12 -12.53
C LEU A 25 -13.37 -1.05 -13.55
N ARG A 26 -14.57 -1.55 -13.23
CA ARG A 26 -15.34 -2.39 -14.18
C ARG A 26 -15.83 -1.67 -15.43
N LYS A 27 -15.95 -0.34 -15.39
CA LYS A 27 -16.54 0.46 -16.48
C LYS A 27 -15.50 1.19 -17.32
N THR A 28 -14.24 1.18 -16.90
CA THR A 28 -13.14 1.89 -17.55
C THR A 28 -12.26 0.88 -18.29
N THR A 29 -11.90 1.20 -19.53
CA THR A 29 -10.89 0.46 -20.32
C THR A 29 -9.53 1.16 -20.37
N ASP A 30 -9.44 2.35 -19.76
CA ASP A 30 -8.21 3.14 -19.66
C ASP A 30 -7.28 2.65 -18.54
N ASP A 31 -6.02 3.06 -18.60
CA ASP A 31 -5.06 2.87 -17.50
C ASP A 31 -5.48 3.71 -16.27
N VAL A 32 -5.65 3.05 -15.12
CA VAL A 32 -6.08 3.68 -13.86
C VAL A 32 -4.95 3.69 -12.84
N VAL A 33 -4.64 4.88 -12.31
CA VAL A 33 -3.70 5.05 -11.18
C VAL A 33 -4.47 5.41 -9.91
N ILE A 34 -4.21 4.67 -8.84
CA ILE A 34 -4.78 4.91 -7.50
C ILE A 34 -3.63 5.34 -6.59
N SER A 35 -3.59 6.62 -6.23
CA SER A 35 -2.46 7.21 -5.48
C SER A 35 -2.61 7.14 -3.96
N ASP A 36 -3.82 7.00 -3.43
CA ASP A 36 -4.11 7.00 -1.99
C ASP A 36 -4.58 5.61 -1.55
N CYS A 37 -3.65 4.67 -1.40
CA CYS A 37 -3.92 3.32 -0.91
C CYS A 37 -3.16 3.12 0.41
N ARG A 38 -3.90 3.06 1.52
CA ARG A 38 -3.35 3.04 2.88
C ARG A 38 -3.69 1.78 3.66
N PHE A 39 -4.73 1.05 3.23
CA PHE A 39 -5.25 -0.07 3.98
C PHE A 39 -5.15 -1.40 3.22
N PRO A 40 -4.92 -2.53 3.93
CA PRO A 40 -4.79 -3.84 3.30
C PRO A 40 -6.01 -4.29 2.49
N ASN A 41 -7.21 -3.87 2.86
CA ASN A 41 -8.46 -4.16 2.12
C ASN A 41 -8.46 -3.49 0.73
N GLU A 42 -8.04 -2.24 0.62
CA GLU A 42 -7.88 -1.52 -0.65
C GLU A 42 -6.85 -2.23 -1.54
N ILE A 43 -5.67 -2.54 -0.95
CA ILE A 43 -4.60 -3.26 -1.67
C ILE A 43 -5.11 -4.61 -2.20
N LYS A 44 -5.89 -5.33 -1.39
CA LYS A 44 -6.49 -6.60 -1.78
C LYS A 44 -7.49 -6.43 -2.94
N SER A 45 -8.35 -5.40 -2.91
CA SER A 45 -9.29 -5.14 -4.01
C SER A 45 -8.55 -4.81 -5.31
N ILE A 46 -7.50 -3.98 -5.26
CA ILE A 46 -6.66 -3.66 -6.43
C ILE A 46 -6.03 -4.94 -7.02
N ARG A 47 -5.45 -5.80 -6.16
CA ARG A 47 -4.87 -7.07 -6.60
C ARG A 47 -5.91 -8.01 -7.21
N ASN A 48 -7.11 -8.10 -6.62
CA ASN A 48 -8.20 -8.92 -7.16
C ASN A 48 -8.67 -8.44 -8.53
N ALA A 49 -8.60 -7.14 -8.80
CA ALA A 49 -8.88 -6.55 -10.11
C ALA A 49 -7.75 -6.76 -11.13
N GLY A 50 -6.67 -7.47 -10.77
CA GLY A 50 -5.51 -7.69 -11.64
C GLY A 50 -4.50 -6.54 -11.65
N GLY A 51 -4.70 -5.53 -10.80
CA GLY A 51 -3.78 -4.41 -10.67
C GLY A 51 -2.49 -4.76 -9.92
N ILE A 52 -1.48 -3.91 -10.09
CA ILE A 52 -0.20 -4.00 -9.39
C ILE A 52 -0.11 -2.95 -8.29
N VAL A 53 0.68 -3.25 -7.26
CA VAL A 53 0.87 -2.42 -6.07
C VAL A 53 2.32 -1.98 -6.02
N ILE A 54 2.53 -0.67 -6.10
CA ILE A 54 3.85 -0.06 -6.21
C ILE A 54 4.10 0.77 -4.96
N ARG A 55 5.27 0.61 -4.34
CA ARG A 55 5.72 1.46 -3.24
C ARG A 55 6.73 2.47 -3.75
N VAL A 56 6.55 3.76 -3.45
CA VAL A 56 7.57 4.79 -3.70
C VAL A 56 8.28 5.11 -2.39
N VAL A 57 9.61 5.08 -2.38
CA VAL A 57 10.43 5.28 -1.18
C VAL A 57 11.34 6.48 -1.36
N ARG A 58 11.35 7.37 -0.37
CA ARG A 58 12.29 8.50 -0.27
C ARG A 58 12.84 8.57 1.14
N GLY A 59 14.16 8.50 1.24
CA GLY A 59 14.90 8.47 2.50
C GLY A 59 14.86 7.11 3.20
N PRO A 60 15.46 7.04 4.39
CA PRO A 60 15.40 5.86 5.25
C PRO A 60 13.99 5.66 5.82
N GLU A 61 13.70 4.42 6.21
CA GLU A 61 12.48 4.10 6.95
C GLU A 61 12.44 4.87 8.28
N PRO A 62 11.24 5.29 8.73
CA PRO A 62 11.11 5.93 10.03
C PRO A 62 11.43 4.93 11.15
N ALA A 63 11.90 5.43 12.30
CA ALA A 63 12.30 4.61 13.45
C ALA A 63 11.19 3.69 14.01
N TRP A 64 9.92 3.96 13.67
CA TRP A 64 8.77 3.16 14.07
C TRP A 64 8.36 2.11 13.03
N TYR A 65 9.02 2.03 11.87
CA TYR A 65 8.66 1.12 10.78
C TYR A 65 8.70 -0.35 11.22
N ASP A 66 9.78 -0.78 11.87
CA ASP A 66 9.93 -2.17 12.34
C ASP A 66 8.90 -2.54 13.41
N ALA A 67 8.53 -1.57 14.26
CA ALA A 67 7.46 -1.75 15.22
C ALA A 67 6.11 -1.94 14.52
N ALA A 68 5.81 -1.16 13.48
CA ALA A 68 4.62 -1.36 12.67
C ALA A 68 4.62 -2.71 11.93
N LEU A 69 5.75 -3.11 11.36
CA LEU A 69 5.90 -4.40 10.70
C LEU A 69 5.65 -5.56 11.68
N SER A 70 6.22 -5.49 12.89
CA SER A 70 5.99 -6.49 13.92
C SER A 70 4.53 -6.51 14.39
N LEU A 71 3.94 -5.34 14.63
CA LEU A 71 2.55 -5.23 15.07
C LEU A 71 1.59 -5.85 14.04
N ASN A 72 1.80 -5.56 12.76
CA ASN A 72 0.96 -6.05 11.65
C ASN A 72 1.11 -7.55 11.40
N ARG A 73 2.25 -8.17 11.76
CA ARG A 73 2.41 -9.64 11.73
C ARG A 73 1.52 -10.37 12.73
N GLY A 74 1.05 -9.68 13.77
CA GLY A 74 0.21 -10.26 14.82
C GLY A 74 1.00 -10.92 15.96
N PRO A 75 0.30 -11.40 17.01
CA PRO A 75 0.92 -11.87 18.26
C PRO A 75 1.42 -13.32 18.21
N VAL A 76 0.94 -14.14 17.27
CA VAL A 76 1.25 -15.57 17.22
C VAL A 76 2.71 -15.78 16.82
N GLY A 77 3.51 -16.37 17.71
CA GLY A 77 4.94 -16.58 17.48
C GLY A 77 5.77 -15.28 17.47
N ASN A 78 5.20 -14.17 17.92
CA ASN A 78 5.83 -12.85 17.88
C ASN A 78 5.94 -12.26 19.29
N ILE A 79 7.10 -12.49 19.93
CA ILE A 79 7.38 -12.02 21.29
C ILE A 79 7.47 -10.50 21.39
N THR A 80 7.78 -9.79 20.29
CA THR A 80 7.93 -8.33 20.31
C THR A 80 6.61 -7.59 20.07
N TRP A 81 5.53 -8.30 19.74
CA TRP A 81 4.25 -7.70 19.36
C TRP A 81 3.72 -6.68 20.39
N ALA A 82 3.75 -7.04 21.68
CA ALA A 82 3.29 -6.17 22.75
C ALA A 82 4.18 -4.91 22.93
N LEU A 83 5.50 -5.05 22.81
CA LEU A 83 6.45 -3.95 22.88
C LEU A 83 6.30 -3.01 21.68
N SER A 84 6.14 -3.57 20.48
CA SER A 84 5.94 -2.80 19.24
C SER A 84 4.63 -1.99 19.28
N ARG A 85 3.57 -2.53 19.89
CA ARG A 85 2.33 -1.78 20.14
C ARG A 85 2.58 -0.55 21.00
N GLU A 86 3.25 -0.72 22.14
CA GLU A 86 3.56 0.39 23.05
C GLU A 86 4.46 1.44 22.38
N GLN A 87 5.46 1.00 21.61
CA GLN A 87 6.35 1.91 20.87
C GLN A 87 5.59 2.76 19.85
N LEU A 88 4.62 2.18 19.13
CA LEU A 88 3.78 2.91 18.18
C LEU A 88 2.83 3.89 18.86
N GLU A 89 2.22 3.49 19.98
CA GLU A 89 1.38 4.38 20.80
C GLU A 89 2.17 5.60 21.28
N ARG A 90 3.41 5.38 21.75
CA ARG A 90 4.33 6.46 22.15
C ARG A 90 4.72 7.36 20.98
N SER A 91 4.88 6.78 19.80
CA SER A 91 5.21 7.51 18.57
C SER A 91 4.02 8.34 18.04
N LYS A 92 2.80 8.11 18.55
CA LYS A 92 1.55 8.77 18.13
C LYS A 92 1.30 8.73 16.62
N VAL A 93 1.78 7.66 15.98
CA VAL A 93 1.63 7.45 14.54
C VAL A 93 0.21 6.94 14.28
N HIS A 94 -0.46 7.55 13.32
CA HIS A 94 -1.83 7.18 12.98
C HIS A 94 -1.88 5.86 12.22
N ALA A 95 -2.93 5.06 12.44
CA ALA A 95 -3.05 3.72 11.83
C ALA A 95 -3.01 3.74 10.28
N SER A 96 -3.44 4.83 9.63
CA SER A 96 -3.33 4.98 8.17
C SER A 96 -1.89 5.01 7.67
N GLU A 97 -0.94 5.40 8.51
CA GLU A 97 0.48 5.49 8.16
C GLU A 97 1.20 4.16 8.33
N THR A 98 0.60 3.22 9.07
CA THR A 98 1.21 1.93 9.42
C THR A 98 0.49 0.72 8.83
N ALA A 99 -0.80 0.83 8.51
CA ALA A 99 -1.64 -0.32 8.13
C ALA A 99 -1.15 -1.05 6.87
N TRP A 100 -0.55 -0.35 5.92
CA TRP A 100 0.00 -0.94 4.69
C TRP A 100 1.33 -1.68 4.91
N ILE A 101 2.02 -1.44 6.03
CA ILE A 101 3.35 -2.01 6.30
C ILE A 101 3.24 -3.54 6.43
N GLY A 102 4.16 -4.25 5.77
CA GLY A 102 4.14 -5.71 5.69
C GLY A 102 3.35 -6.26 4.50
N THR A 103 2.74 -5.39 3.69
CA THR A 103 2.16 -5.81 2.41
C THR A 103 3.25 -6.13 1.40
N LYS A 104 3.01 -7.14 0.54
CA LYS A 104 3.87 -7.43 -0.59
C LYS A 104 3.65 -6.37 -1.68
N PHE A 105 4.74 -5.83 -2.22
CA PHE A 105 4.72 -4.93 -3.37
C PHE A 105 5.17 -5.68 -4.62
N ASP A 106 4.60 -5.32 -5.76
CA ASP A 106 5.03 -5.85 -7.06
C ASP A 106 6.27 -5.08 -7.56
N ALA A 107 6.42 -3.83 -7.15
CA ALA A 107 7.63 -3.05 -7.34
C ALA A 107 7.86 -2.04 -6.22
N VAL A 108 9.13 -1.68 -6.01
CA VAL A 108 9.54 -0.59 -5.11
C VAL A 108 10.36 0.40 -5.93
N ILE A 109 9.92 1.64 -5.96
CA ILE A 109 10.52 2.73 -6.72
C ILE A 109 11.35 3.60 -5.79
N ASP A 110 12.62 3.79 -6.14
CA ASP A 110 13.56 4.63 -5.41
C ASP A 110 13.44 6.09 -5.87
N ASN A 111 13.11 6.98 -4.93
CA ASN A 111 13.00 8.42 -5.12
C ASN A 111 14.03 9.19 -4.28
N ASN A 112 15.27 8.67 -4.20
CA ASN A 112 16.38 9.30 -3.49
C ASN A 112 17.33 10.13 -4.37
N ALA A 113 17.23 10.04 -5.70
CA ALA A 113 18.14 10.76 -6.59
C ALA A 113 17.82 12.27 -6.65
N ASP A 114 18.86 13.06 -6.93
CA ASP A 114 18.70 14.48 -7.25
C ASP A 114 18.10 14.61 -8.66
N GLY A 115 16.89 15.16 -8.76
CA GLY A 115 16.14 15.28 -10.02
C GLY A 115 15.10 14.18 -10.25
N LEU A 116 14.30 14.32 -11.31
CA LEU A 116 13.16 13.44 -11.59
C LEU A 116 13.45 12.36 -12.64
N ASP A 117 14.57 12.45 -13.36
CA ASP A 117 14.84 11.59 -14.52
C ASP A 117 14.89 10.10 -14.15
N ARG A 118 15.56 9.77 -13.04
CA ARG A 118 15.64 8.38 -12.53
C ARG A 118 14.28 7.87 -12.07
N LEU A 119 13.46 8.73 -11.46
CA LEU A 119 12.10 8.37 -11.05
C LEU A 119 11.23 8.06 -12.28
N TYR A 120 11.29 8.92 -13.30
CA TYR A 120 10.54 8.74 -14.54
C TYR A 120 11.00 7.50 -15.32
N SER A 121 12.29 7.20 -15.37
CA SER A 121 12.79 5.98 -16.00
C SER A 121 12.23 4.73 -15.32
N GLN A 122 12.32 4.63 -13.99
CA GLN A 122 11.81 3.47 -13.25
C GLN A 122 10.30 3.27 -13.46
N ILE A 123 9.52 4.35 -13.46
CA ILE A 123 8.07 4.28 -13.70
C ILE A 123 7.80 3.84 -15.13
N LYS A 124 8.50 4.41 -16.12
CA LYS A 124 8.33 4.06 -17.53
C LYS A 124 8.63 2.58 -17.77
N ASP A 125 9.75 2.09 -17.26
CA ASP A 125 10.16 0.69 -17.40
C ASP A 125 9.12 -0.26 -16.78
N LEU A 126 8.59 0.12 -15.62
CA LEU A 126 7.55 -0.64 -14.94
C LEU A 126 6.23 -0.69 -15.74
N VAL A 127 5.76 0.46 -16.24
CA VAL A 127 4.52 0.52 -17.01
C VAL A 127 4.64 -0.29 -18.30
N LEU A 128 5.78 -0.18 -19.00
CA LEU A 128 6.05 -0.97 -20.20
C LEU A 128 6.07 -2.47 -19.90
N ALA A 129 6.71 -2.89 -18.80
CA ALA A 129 6.74 -4.29 -18.39
C ALA A 129 5.35 -4.81 -17.99
N HIS A 130 4.48 -3.97 -17.42
CA HIS A 130 3.13 -4.35 -17.04
C HIS A 130 2.18 -4.49 -18.25
N GLN A 131 2.35 -3.64 -19.26
CA GLN A 131 1.54 -3.66 -20.50
C GLN A 131 2.01 -4.70 -21.52
N ALA A 132 3.25 -5.23 -21.37
CA ALA A 132 3.74 -6.28 -22.24
C ALA A 132 2.82 -7.52 -22.16
N PRO A 133 2.50 -8.17 -23.30
CA PRO A 133 1.73 -9.40 -23.28
C PRO A 133 2.47 -10.42 -22.40
N LYS A 134 1.76 -11.01 -21.44
CA LYS A 134 2.28 -12.17 -20.72
C LYS A 134 2.41 -13.28 -21.75
N ASP A 135 3.61 -13.50 -22.28
CA ASP A 135 3.87 -14.65 -23.13
C ASP A 135 3.34 -15.89 -22.41
N GLY A 136 2.34 -16.52 -23.03
CA GLY A 136 1.77 -17.76 -22.53
C GLY A 136 2.87 -18.82 -22.42
N PRO A 137 2.70 -19.83 -21.55
CA PRO A 137 3.74 -20.82 -21.34
C PRO A 137 4.16 -21.41 -22.69
N SER A 138 5.46 -21.37 -22.97
CA SER A 138 6.05 -22.18 -24.02
C SER A 138 5.67 -23.64 -23.74
N VAL A 139 5.04 -24.25 -24.73
CA VAL A 139 4.50 -25.62 -24.80
C VAL A 139 5.31 -26.66 -24.05
#